data_AF-A0A928X4M4-F1
#
_entry.id   AF-A0A928X4M4-F1
#
_cell.length_a   1.000
_cell.length_b   1.000
_cell.length_c   1.000
_cell.angle_alpha   90.00
_cell.angle_beta   90.00
_cell.angle_gamma   90.00
#
_symmetry.space_group_name_H-M   'P 1'
#
loop_
_entity.id
_entity.type
_entity.pdbx_description
1 polymer ?
#
loop_
_entity_poly.entity_id
_entity_poly.type
_entity_poly.pdbx_seq_one_letter_code
_entity_poly.pdbx_strand_id
1 'polypeptide(L)'
;MFALNIDCSHTAHKVEAGILNITDVPTGLNFQDLAPLEMVTNQFAEVSFGCAIALIPSNPRFILKAGQLVLMPTGNDNRLSIALEGSVNSFSLWGRCTQPMILKVLESSGKVIQLHSDKAFRWPDSSATTLLPLQILKLENMSKIDMIELYADAPFTIEGLCV
;
A
#
# COMPACT_ATOMS: atom_id res chain seq x y z
N MET A 1 -37.66 -14.33 -5.81
CA MET A 1 -36.88 -13.48 -4.88
C MET A 1 -36.24 -14.43 -3.88
N PHE A 2 -34.96 -14.78 -4.06
CA PHE A 2 -34.24 -15.64 -3.13
C PHE A 2 -33.19 -14.80 -2.42
N ALA A 3 -33.37 -14.60 -1.13
CA ALA A 3 -32.36 -14.01 -0.26
C ALA A 3 -31.39 -15.13 0.15
N LEU A 4 -30.16 -15.08 -0.37
CA LEU A 4 -29.06 -15.89 0.13
C LEU A 4 -28.53 -15.22 1.40
N ASN A 5 -29.02 -15.70 2.53
CA ASN A 5 -28.49 -15.37 3.85
C ASN A 5 -27.21 -16.18 4.04
N ILE A 6 -26.10 -15.66 3.51
CA ILE A 6 -24.76 -16.22 3.77
C ILE A 6 -24.29 -15.58 5.07
N ASP A 7 -24.31 -16.38 6.13
CA ASP A 7 -23.77 -16.02 7.43
C ASP A 7 -22.23 -15.89 7.32
N CYS A 8 -21.77 -14.68 7.04
CA CYS A 8 -20.36 -14.32 6.84
C CYS A 8 -19.59 -14.07 8.14
N SER A 9 -20.20 -14.33 9.30
CA SER A 9 -19.62 -13.96 10.61
C SER A 9 -18.37 -14.78 10.96
N HIS A 10 -18.37 -16.08 10.69
CA HIS A 10 -17.22 -16.95 11.03
C HIS A 10 -16.04 -16.85 10.06
N THR A 11 -16.27 -16.50 8.80
CA THR A 11 -15.21 -16.25 7.81
C THR A 11 -14.55 -14.89 8.05
N ALA A 12 -15.32 -13.87 8.46
CA ALA A 12 -14.78 -12.56 8.82
C ALA A 12 -13.76 -12.62 9.97
N HIS A 13 -14.06 -13.36 11.05
CA HIS A 13 -13.14 -13.48 12.20
C HIS A 13 -11.86 -14.28 11.91
N LYS A 14 -11.91 -15.30 11.04
CA LYS A 14 -10.70 -16.03 10.61
C LYS A 14 -9.82 -15.19 9.68
N VAL A 15 -10.43 -14.34 8.85
CA VAL A 15 -9.71 -13.40 7.97
C VAL A 15 -9.13 -12.23 8.78
N GLU A 16 -9.82 -11.73 9.81
CA GLU A 16 -9.26 -10.77 10.77
C GLU A 16 -7.99 -11.32 11.44
N ALA A 17 -8.01 -12.58 11.91
CA ALA A 17 -6.82 -13.21 12.47
C ALA A 17 -5.70 -13.40 11.43
N GLY A 18 -6.03 -13.62 10.16
CA GLY A 18 -5.07 -13.73 9.06
C GLY A 18 -4.45 -12.40 8.64
N ILE A 19 -5.21 -11.30 8.68
CA ILE A 19 -4.75 -9.94 8.35
C ILE A 19 -4.02 -9.29 9.54
N LEU A 20 -4.38 -9.65 10.77
CA LEU A 20 -3.68 -9.24 11.99
C LEU A 20 -2.41 -10.06 12.28
N ASN A 21 -2.29 -11.28 11.74
CA ASN A 21 -1.10 -12.13 11.82
C ASN A 21 -0.20 -12.05 10.59
N ILE A 22 -0.29 -11.00 9.77
CA ILE A 22 0.69 -10.82 8.69
C ILE A 22 2.01 -10.39 9.33
N THR A 23 2.82 -11.37 9.69
CA THR A 23 4.16 -11.19 10.26
C THR A 23 5.18 -10.71 9.24
N ASP A 24 4.83 -10.74 7.96
CA ASP A 24 5.76 -10.60 6.84
C ASP A 24 5.51 -9.29 6.08
N VAL A 25 5.59 -8.16 6.79
CA VAL A 25 5.70 -6.83 6.15
C VAL A 25 6.85 -6.93 5.14
N PRO A 26 6.67 -6.52 3.87
CA PRO A 26 7.78 -6.46 2.93
C PRO A 26 8.92 -5.64 3.55
N THR A 27 10.01 -6.31 3.91
CA THR A 27 11.13 -5.75 4.68
C THR A 27 12.24 -5.17 3.79
N GLY A 28 11.94 -4.86 2.52
CA GLY A 28 12.95 -4.37 1.59
C GLY A 28 13.49 -3.01 1.99
N LEU A 29 12.62 -2.00 2.06
CA LEU A 29 12.98 -0.64 2.43
C LEU A 29 12.55 -0.33 3.87
N ASN A 30 13.51 0.14 4.67
CA ASN A 30 13.28 0.52 6.05
C ASN A 30 12.91 2.00 6.17
N PHE A 31 11.62 2.31 6.26
CA PHE A 31 11.15 3.70 6.43
C PHE A 31 11.55 4.31 7.78
N GLN A 32 12.05 3.54 8.74
CA GLN A 32 12.55 4.09 10.00
C GLN A 32 13.89 4.82 9.85
N ASP A 33 14.57 4.68 8.71
CA ASP A 33 15.80 5.41 8.41
C ASP A 33 15.55 6.86 7.95
N LEU A 34 14.27 7.23 7.76
CA LEU A 34 13.84 8.56 7.33
C LEU A 34 13.56 9.47 8.54
N ALA A 35 13.64 10.78 8.34
CA ALA A 35 13.18 11.74 9.33
C ALA A 35 11.66 11.99 9.22
N PRO A 36 10.95 12.25 10.35
CA PRO A 36 9.55 12.66 10.30
C PRO A 36 9.36 13.97 9.52
N LEU A 37 8.33 14.01 8.68
CA LEU A 37 8.00 15.11 7.77
C LEU A 37 9.04 15.38 6.68
N GLU A 38 9.94 14.42 6.43
CA GLU A 38 10.90 14.49 5.35
C GLU A 38 10.23 14.18 3.99
N MET A 39 10.51 15.01 2.98
CA MET A 39 10.15 14.70 1.60
C MET A 39 11.00 13.54 1.10
N VAL A 40 10.34 12.46 0.68
CA VAL A 40 11.04 11.26 0.21
C VAL A 40 11.13 11.30 -1.30
N THR A 41 12.35 11.26 -1.82
CA THR A 41 12.67 11.37 -3.24
C THR A 41 13.69 10.33 -3.66
N ASN A 42 14.85 10.24 -3.00
CA ASN A 42 15.96 9.36 -3.40
C ASN A 42 16.78 8.83 -2.20
N GLN A 43 16.16 8.74 -1.03
CA GLN A 43 16.80 8.26 0.19
C GLN A 43 17.14 6.75 0.14
N PHE A 44 16.51 6.00 -0.77
CA PHE A 44 16.77 4.58 -1.01
C PHE A 44 17.44 4.42 -2.37
N ALA A 45 18.45 3.55 -2.48
CA ALA A 45 19.25 3.44 -3.70
C ALA A 45 18.49 2.73 -4.84
N GLU A 46 17.54 1.88 -4.49
CA GLU A 46 16.79 1.03 -5.42
C GLU A 46 15.61 1.73 -6.06
N VAL A 47 15.11 2.82 -5.44
CA VAL A 47 13.87 3.47 -5.84
C VAL A 47 13.95 4.99 -5.67
N SER A 48 13.22 5.69 -6.52
CA SER A 48 12.92 7.11 -6.34
C SER A 48 11.42 7.34 -6.26
N PHE A 49 11.02 8.30 -5.42
CA PHE A 49 9.63 8.62 -5.16
C PHE A 49 9.25 9.98 -5.78
N GLY A 50 8.13 9.99 -6.49
CA GLY A 50 7.44 11.19 -6.93
C GLY A 50 6.32 11.52 -5.94
N CYS A 51 6.43 12.68 -5.27
CA CYS A 51 5.42 13.23 -4.37
C CYS A 51 5.16 12.37 -3.12
N ALA A 52 6.20 12.07 -2.34
CA ALA A 52 6.09 11.33 -1.09
C ALA A 52 6.60 12.13 0.11
N ILE A 53 5.97 11.94 1.27
CA ILE A 53 6.45 12.42 2.56
C ILE A 53 6.45 11.29 3.58
N ALA A 54 7.51 11.22 4.38
CA ALA A 54 7.58 10.35 5.54
C ALA A 54 6.87 11.01 6.71
N LEU A 55 5.97 10.30 7.39
CA LEU A 55 5.28 10.86 8.56
C LEU A 55 4.98 9.78 9.59
N ILE A 56 4.82 10.22 10.85
CA ILE A 56 4.28 9.41 11.93
C ILE A 56 2.80 9.79 12.03
N PRO A 57 1.85 8.90 11.65
CA PRO A 57 0.44 9.23 11.68
C PRO A 57 0.00 9.53 13.11
N SER A 58 -0.65 10.67 13.30
CA SER A 58 -1.33 10.99 14.56
C SER A 58 -2.59 10.14 14.77
N ASN A 59 -3.21 9.71 13.66
CA ASN A 59 -4.35 8.82 13.67
C ASN A 59 -3.86 7.35 13.71
N PRO A 60 -4.09 6.61 14.82
CA PRO A 60 -3.61 5.25 14.96
C PRO A 60 -4.23 4.29 13.93
N ARG A 61 -5.31 4.68 13.24
CA ARG A 61 -5.92 3.84 12.20
C ARG A 61 -4.99 3.56 11.01
N PHE A 62 -3.95 4.36 10.82
CA PHE A 62 -2.98 4.21 9.72
C PHE A 62 -1.71 3.44 10.11
N ILE A 63 -1.54 3.04 11.38
CA ILE A 63 -0.31 2.40 11.87
C ILE A 63 -0.60 1.26 12.82
N LEU A 64 0.19 0.19 12.72
CA LEU A 64 0.12 -0.92 13.66
C LEU A 64 0.78 -0.57 15.00
N LYS A 65 1.88 0.20 14.96
CA LYS A 65 2.69 0.54 16.14
C LYS A 65 2.85 2.05 16.27
N ALA A 66 2.72 2.56 17.49
CA ALA A 66 3.00 3.97 17.78
C ALA A 66 4.45 4.33 17.41
N GLY A 67 4.63 5.50 16.81
CA GLY A 67 5.95 5.97 16.35
C GLY A 67 6.40 5.40 15.01
N GLN A 68 5.63 4.49 14.39
CA GLN A 68 5.97 3.94 13.08
C GLN A 68 5.89 5.02 11.98
N LEU A 69 7.00 5.20 11.27
CA LEU A 69 7.04 5.97 10.02
C LEU A 69 6.37 5.22 8.86
N VAL A 70 5.58 5.95 8.10
CA VAL A 70 4.93 5.52 6.85
C VAL A 70 5.17 6.56 5.76
N LEU A 71 4.99 6.17 4.50
CA LEU A 71 4.97 7.15 3.40
C LEU A 71 3.54 7.51 3.04
N MET A 72 3.32 8.78 2.72
CA MET A 72 2.05 9.31 2.24
C MET A 72 2.28 10.11 0.95
N PRO A 73 1.37 10.05 -0.03
CA PRO A 73 1.35 10.99 -1.15
C PRO A 73 1.24 12.45 -0.65
N THR A 74 1.99 13.37 -1.27
CA THR A 74 1.88 14.80 -0.99
C THR A 74 1.00 15.56 -1.98
N GLY A 75 0.62 14.92 -3.09
CA GLY A 75 -0.21 15.50 -4.13
C GLY A 75 -1.71 15.50 -3.78
N ASN A 76 -2.45 16.46 -4.33
CA ASN A 76 -3.91 16.55 -4.16
C ASN A 76 -4.67 15.40 -4.85
N ASP A 77 -4.02 14.68 -5.76
CA ASP A 77 -4.59 13.57 -6.52
C ASP A 77 -4.44 12.22 -5.80
N ASN A 78 -3.93 12.20 -4.56
CA ASN A 78 -3.61 10.98 -3.81
C ASN A 78 -2.86 9.98 -4.70
N ARG A 79 -1.77 10.45 -5.33
CA ARG A 79 -0.96 9.64 -6.23
C ARG A 79 0.47 9.57 -5.74
N LEU A 80 1.02 8.37 -5.77
CA LEU A 80 2.42 8.10 -5.46
C LEU A 80 3.08 7.44 -6.66
N SER A 81 4.12 8.06 -7.20
CA SER A 81 4.95 7.45 -8.24
C SER A 81 6.22 6.89 -7.62
N ILE A 82 6.61 5.70 -8.02
CA ILE A 82 7.82 5.01 -7.56
C ILE A 82 8.56 4.55 -8.82
N ALA A 83 9.65 5.21 -9.16
CA ALA A 83 10.53 4.78 -10.23
C ALA A 83 11.63 3.89 -9.67
N LEU A 84 11.95 2.82 -10.38
CA LEU A 84 12.95 1.85 -9.97
C LEU A 84 14.26 2.15 -10.68
N GLU A 85 15.40 2.07 -9.97
CA GLU A 85 16.72 2.35 -10.55
C GLU A 85 17.09 1.35 -11.67
N GLY A 86 16.48 0.16 -11.64
CA GLY A 86 16.53 -0.81 -12.73
C GLY A 86 15.25 -1.61 -12.84
N SER A 87 15.08 -2.28 -13.98
CA SER A 87 13.93 -3.14 -14.21
C SER A 87 13.89 -4.31 -13.22
N VAL A 88 12.79 -4.47 -12.49
CA VAL A 88 12.58 -5.61 -11.56
C VAL A 88 11.52 -6.59 -12.08
N ASN A 89 11.54 -7.81 -11.53
CA ASN A 89 10.59 -8.86 -11.86
C ASN A 89 9.51 -9.09 -10.78
N SER A 90 9.73 -8.51 -9.60
CA SER A 90 8.86 -8.58 -8.44
C SER A 90 8.68 -7.19 -7.85
N PHE A 91 7.52 -6.97 -7.25
CA PHE A 91 7.28 -5.77 -6.48
C PHE A 91 6.22 -6.05 -5.44
N SER A 92 6.40 -5.59 -4.22
CA SER A 92 5.38 -5.71 -3.19
C SER A 92 5.37 -4.50 -2.30
N LEU A 93 4.18 -4.04 -1.97
CA LEU A 93 3.98 -3.06 -0.91
C LEU A 93 2.67 -3.30 -0.19
N TRP A 94 2.56 -2.75 1.01
CA TRP A 94 1.26 -2.64 1.66
C TRP A 94 0.78 -1.20 1.70
N GLY A 95 -0.52 -1.04 1.49
CA GLY A 95 -1.20 0.24 1.55
C GLY A 95 -2.36 0.20 2.53
N ARG A 96 -2.60 1.30 3.24
CA ARG A 96 -3.79 1.49 4.08
C ARG A 96 -4.62 2.61 3.51
N CYS A 97 -5.86 2.30 3.15
CA CYS A 97 -6.80 3.25 2.58
C CYS A 97 -8.24 2.82 2.89
N THR A 98 -9.15 3.79 2.97
CA THR A 98 -10.60 3.55 3.08
C THR A 98 -11.23 3.17 1.73
N GLN A 99 -10.55 3.49 0.63
CA GLN A 99 -10.96 3.19 -0.74
C GLN A 99 -10.01 2.18 -1.38
N PRO A 100 -10.43 1.48 -2.45
CA PRO A 100 -9.54 0.66 -3.25
C PRO A 100 -8.33 1.45 -3.74
N MET A 101 -7.15 0.88 -3.50
CA MET A 101 -5.90 1.36 -4.08
C MET A 101 -5.67 0.63 -5.39
N ILE A 102 -5.29 1.40 -6.40
CA ILE A 102 -4.96 0.87 -7.71
C ILE A 102 -3.45 1.04 -7.91
N LEU A 103 -2.83 -0.07 -8.29
CA LEU A 103 -1.43 -0.17 -8.64
C LEU A 103 -1.31 -0.27 -10.16
N LYS A 104 -0.58 0.66 -10.75
CA LYS A 104 -0.32 0.74 -12.17
C LYS A 104 1.16 0.48 -12.40
N VAL A 105 1.46 -0.42 -13.32
CA VAL A 105 2.81 -0.86 -13.66
C VAL A 105 3.16 -0.29 -15.01
N LEU A 106 4.33 0.34 -15.10
CA LEU A 106 4.79 1.01 -16.31
C LEU A 106 6.20 0.54 -16.68
N GLU A 107 6.44 0.50 -17.99
CA GLU A 107 7.78 0.44 -18.58
C GLU A 107 8.44 1.84 -18.55
N SER A 108 9.75 1.87 -18.79
CA SER A 108 10.59 3.08 -18.88
C SER A 108 10.09 4.13 -19.88
N SER A 109 9.30 3.72 -20.88
CA SER A 109 8.65 4.63 -21.84
C SER A 109 7.41 5.36 -21.27
N GLY A 110 6.97 5.01 -20.07
CA GLY A 110 5.70 5.45 -19.49
C GLY A 110 4.48 4.66 -19.98
N LYS A 111 4.69 3.62 -20.80
CA LYS A 111 3.62 2.73 -21.25
C LYS A 111 3.13 1.87 -20.10
N VAL A 112 1.82 1.82 -19.92
CA VAL A 112 1.16 0.94 -18.95
C VAL A 112 1.26 -0.50 -19.42
N ILE A 113 1.87 -1.37 -18.62
CA ILE A 113 1.93 -2.80 -18.87
C ILE A 113 0.90 -3.58 -18.08
N GLN A 114 0.51 -3.08 -16.90
CA GLN A 114 -0.52 -3.72 -16.09
C GLN A 114 -1.21 -2.74 -15.15
N LEU A 115 -2.48 -3.02 -14.87
CA LEU A 115 -3.25 -2.43 -13.78
C LEU A 115 -3.65 -3.55 -12.82
N HIS A 116 -3.34 -3.37 -11.55
CA HIS A 116 -3.73 -4.26 -10.47
C HIS A 116 -4.53 -3.45 -9.46
N SER A 117 -5.76 -3.87 -9.22
CA SER A 117 -6.56 -3.41 -8.09
C SER A 117 -6.88 -4.65 -7.32
N ASP A 118 -6.40 -4.75 -6.08
CA ASP A 118 -6.99 -5.75 -5.22
C ASP A 118 -8.41 -5.30 -4.89
N LYS A 119 -9.33 -6.26 -4.70
CA LYS A 119 -10.65 -5.91 -4.18
C LYS A 119 -10.39 -5.51 -2.73
N ALA A 120 -10.26 -4.21 -2.47
CA ALA A 120 -10.14 -3.71 -1.11
C ALA A 120 -11.17 -4.43 -0.26
N PHE A 121 -10.69 -5.10 0.77
CA PHE A 121 -11.56 -5.76 1.72
C PHE A 121 -12.44 -4.66 2.32
N ARG A 122 -13.67 -4.54 1.84
CA ARG A 122 -14.66 -3.64 2.42
C ARG A 122 -15.07 -4.26 3.73
N TRP A 123 -14.49 -3.80 4.83
CA TRP A 123 -15.04 -4.08 6.14
C TRP A 123 -16.48 -3.56 6.15
N PRO A 124 -17.50 -4.43 6.34
CA PRO A 124 -18.89 -4.01 6.36
C PRO A 124 -19.16 -2.93 7.40
N ASP A 125 -18.37 -2.91 8.49
CA ASP A 125 -18.43 -1.93 9.56
C ASP A 125 -17.04 -1.31 9.84
N SER A 126 -16.65 -0.35 9.01
CA SER A 126 -15.41 0.44 9.23
C SER A 126 -15.40 1.23 10.55
N SER A 127 -16.51 1.28 11.29
CA SER A 127 -16.60 1.89 12.62
C SER A 127 -16.14 0.97 13.75
N ALA A 128 -16.02 -0.34 13.52
CA ALA A 128 -15.70 -1.33 14.55
C ALA A 128 -14.19 -1.64 14.67
N THR A 129 -13.39 -1.32 13.65
CA THR A 129 -11.96 -1.66 13.63
C THR A 129 -11.07 -0.46 13.96
N THR A 130 -10.08 -0.70 14.83
CA THR A 130 -9.07 0.30 15.22
C THR A 130 -8.11 0.65 14.08
N LEU A 131 -8.05 -0.17 13.02
CA LEU A 131 -7.18 0.03 11.85
C LEU A 131 -7.99 0.15 10.56
N LEU A 132 -7.45 0.94 9.62
CA LEU A 132 -7.94 0.96 8.24
C LEU A 132 -7.63 -0.36 7.52
N PRO A 133 -8.44 -0.70 6.49
CA PRO A 133 -8.18 -1.85 5.65
C PRO A 133 -6.75 -1.86 5.11
N LEU A 134 -6.02 -2.93 5.39
CA LEU A 134 -4.72 -3.19 4.79
C LEU A 134 -4.93 -3.84 3.42
N GLN A 135 -4.30 -3.28 2.39
CA GLN A 135 -4.32 -3.75 1.02
C GLN A 135 -2.90 -4.19 0.66
N ILE A 136 -2.75 -5.48 0.33
CA ILE A 136 -1.46 -6.07 -0.04
C ILE A 136 -1.37 -6.01 -1.56
N LEU A 137 -0.53 -5.14 -2.09
CA LEU A 137 -0.35 -4.96 -3.52
C LEU A 137 0.95 -5.65 -3.93
N LYS A 138 0.83 -6.88 -4.43
CA LYS A 138 1.95 -7.75 -4.76
C LYS A 138 1.92 -8.15 -6.23
N LEU A 139 3.07 -8.01 -6.88
CA LEU A 139 3.35 -8.42 -8.24
C LEU A 139 4.49 -9.43 -8.23
N GLU A 140 4.25 -10.59 -8.83
CA GLU A 140 5.23 -11.64 -9.01
C GLU A 140 5.23 -12.11 -10.46
N ASN A 141 6.34 -12.66 -10.92
CA ASN A 141 6.50 -13.21 -12.27
C ASN A 141 6.23 -12.18 -13.39
N MET A 142 6.53 -10.92 -13.11
CA MET A 142 6.48 -9.85 -14.10
C MET A 142 7.83 -9.72 -14.79
N SER A 143 7.84 -9.17 -16.00
CA SER A 143 9.07 -8.76 -16.66
C SER A 143 9.05 -7.25 -16.89
N LYS A 144 10.17 -6.58 -16.61
CA LYS A 144 10.40 -5.17 -16.95
C LYS A 144 9.47 -4.18 -16.22
N ILE A 145 9.34 -4.33 -14.91
CA ILE A 145 8.76 -3.27 -14.09
C ILE A 145 9.83 -2.17 -13.96
N ASP A 146 9.58 -0.99 -14.54
CA ASP A 146 10.48 0.17 -14.40
C ASP A 146 9.89 1.24 -13.48
N MET A 147 8.56 1.37 -13.46
CA MET A 147 7.87 2.33 -12.61
C MET A 147 6.53 1.78 -12.12
N ILE A 148 6.18 2.15 -10.90
CA ILE A 148 4.91 1.87 -10.26
C ILE A 148 4.21 3.20 -9.96
N GLU A 149 2.92 3.25 -10.22
CA GLU A 149 2.07 4.36 -9.76
C GLU A 149 0.93 3.79 -8.91
N LEU A 150 0.78 4.34 -7.72
CA LEU A 150 -0.33 4.07 -6.83
C LEU A 150 -1.29 5.25 -6.85
N TYR A 151 -2.58 4.97 -6.85
CA TYR A 151 -3.60 5.99 -6.67
C TYR A 151 -4.83 5.43 -5.94
N ALA A 152 -5.54 6.31 -5.24
CA ALA A 152 -6.83 6.00 -4.62
C ALA A 152 -7.69 7.26 -4.52
N ASP A 153 -9.01 7.10 -4.45
CA ASP A 153 -9.95 8.22 -4.28
C ASP A 153 -9.98 8.81 -2.86
N ALA A 154 -9.07 8.37 -1.98
CA ALA A 154 -8.90 8.86 -0.62
C ALA A 154 -7.42 8.85 -0.22
N PRO A 155 -7.03 9.68 0.77
CA PRO A 155 -5.69 9.64 1.32
C PRO A 155 -5.31 8.25 1.80
N PHE A 156 -4.10 7.82 1.46
CA PHE A 156 -3.56 6.53 1.84
C PHE A 156 -2.14 6.64 2.35
N THR A 157 -1.73 5.65 3.13
CA THR A 157 -0.33 5.47 3.51
C THR A 157 0.18 4.16 2.93
N ILE A 158 1.48 4.09 2.67
CA ILE A 158 2.15 2.82 2.39
C ILE A 158 3.10 2.46 3.52
N GLU A 159 3.15 1.17 3.81
CA GLU A 159 4.05 0.55 4.78
C GLU A 159 4.60 -0.73 4.19
N GLY A 160 5.90 -0.99 4.37
CA GLY A 160 6.57 -2.12 3.74
C GLY A 160 6.64 -1.98 2.22
N LEU A 161 7.86 -1.93 1.70
CA LEU A 161 8.11 -1.93 0.25
C LEU A 161 9.28 -2.85 -0.01
N CYS A 162 9.13 -3.76 -0.97
CA CYS A 162 10.20 -4.64 -1.44
C CYS A 162 10.16 -4.75 -2.96
N VAL A 163 11.34 -4.68 -3.58
CA VAL A 163 11.59 -4.73 -5.03
C VAL A 163 12.42 -5.97 -5.35
#